data_AF-A0A2U0SCB7-F1
#
_entry.id   AF-A0A2U0SCB7-F1
#
_cell.length_a   1.000
_cell.length_b   1.000
_cell.length_c   1.000
_cell.angle_alpha   90.00
_cell.angle_beta   90.00
_cell.angle_gamma   90.00
#
_symmetry.space_group_name_H-M   'P 1'
#
loop_
_entity.id
_entity.type
_entity.pdbx_description
1 polymer ?
#
loop_
_entity_poly.entity_id
_entity_poly.type
_entity_poly.pdbx_seq_one_letter_code
_entity_poly.pdbx_strand_id
1 'polypeptide(L)'
;MSSKAASSSSSARPSPDMLEALAALAKGIGYAGALTAAGTILARASWARGGGATSRAIAAGVTRLAGIALAISAAGEALLFFVRLGGGADAATLDALFLSPLGAALGLHLIGGVWAATFARRRLALAGAAMILAAFGVVGHAATNGIVTSITVILHVTAAAWWLGGLWILLGASRTSAAEFPALVDRFSRQAVGVVGVLLAAALTTTAALLDLRIDLARAYQQGLLVKLAFTGALLVLAGINKLILTPRLAARADARVWLRRAIVAEILLFVGALTTTAYLTTYLSPHDADEAAHAHGDAGAAHGPIAVVDPWAAAVPGGAMTGVGYMTIVNNQPMADRLIGASSPGPRAEEERLRRVGTGAAHGGRGGGDGRRYCGRRGSLLSGDLRAGVRRDDRVGLFRCGGCCGRCRGNGVDRCRHLDRGRCHRRCARLYCQPRGRHRHGDAG
;
A
#
# COMPACT_ATOMS: atom_id res chain seq x y z
N MET A 1 -30.56 -18.90 45.83
CA MET A 1 -31.03 -18.98 44.42
C MET A 1 -30.14 -18.09 43.57
N SER A 2 -29.63 -18.68 42.49
CA SER A 2 -28.49 -18.23 41.69
C SER A 2 -28.87 -17.06 40.79
N SER A 3 -28.17 -15.92 40.89
CA SER A 3 -28.14 -14.91 39.82
C SER A 3 -26.83 -15.06 39.09
N LYS A 4 -26.93 -15.68 37.92
CA LYS A 4 -25.82 -16.06 37.04
C LYS A 4 -25.31 -14.80 36.35
N ALA A 5 -24.04 -14.46 36.59
CA ALA A 5 -23.30 -13.45 35.86
C ALA A 5 -23.34 -13.77 34.35
N ALA A 6 -24.02 -12.94 33.58
CA ALA A 6 -23.88 -12.91 32.13
C ALA A 6 -22.76 -11.93 31.80
N SER A 7 -21.51 -12.39 31.84
CA SER A 7 -20.41 -11.69 31.18
C SER A 7 -20.62 -11.83 29.67
N SER A 8 -21.24 -10.83 29.06
CA SER A 8 -21.28 -10.70 27.61
C SER A 8 -19.83 -10.52 27.13
N SER A 9 -19.25 -11.59 26.60
CA SER A 9 -18.03 -11.53 25.80
C SER A 9 -18.35 -10.75 24.52
N SER A 10 -18.25 -9.42 24.60
CA SER A 10 -18.16 -8.58 23.42
C SER A 10 -16.94 -9.05 22.64
N SER A 11 -17.16 -9.65 21.47
CA SER A 11 -16.11 -9.90 20.50
C SER A 11 -15.53 -8.53 20.13
N ALA A 12 -14.48 -8.13 20.84
CA ALA A 12 -13.82 -6.86 20.65
C ALA A 12 -13.31 -6.81 19.22
N ARG A 13 -13.99 -6.02 18.37
CA ARG A 13 -13.37 -5.64 17.09
C ARG A 13 -12.08 -4.92 17.45
N PRO A 14 -10.94 -5.29 16.83
CA PRO A 14 -9.69 -4.61 17.08
C PRO A 14 -9.85 -3.10 16.81
N SER A 15 -9.30 -2.26 17.68
CA SER A 15 -9.27 -0.82 17.43
C SER A 15 -8.51 -0.51 16.14
N PRO A 16 -8.83 0.59 15.43
CA PRO A 16 -8.14 0.97 14.19
C PRO A 16 -6.61 1.00 14.34
N ASP A 17 -6.12 1.58 15.43
CA ASP A 17 -4.69 1.67 15.74
C ASP A 17 -4.02 0.30 15.89
N MET A 18 -4.74 -0.68 16.46
CA MET A 18 -4.24 -2.04 16.61
C MET A 18 -4.14 -2.75 15.25
N LEU A 19 -5.08 -2.51 14.34
CA LEU A 19 -5.02 -3.06 12.97
C LEU A 19 -3.85 -2.45 12.17
N GLU A 20 -3.55 -1.18 12.37
CA GLU A 20 -2.39 -0.53 11.73
C GLU A 20 -1.06 -1.05 12.27
N ALA A 21 -0.94 -1.20 13.58
CA ALA A 21 0.25 -1.80 14.20
C ALA A 21 0.49 -3.24 13.72
N LEU A 22 -0.57 -4.05 13.62
CA LEU A 22 -0.49 -5.41 13.09
C LEU A 22 -0.09 -5.44 11.61
N ALA A 23 -0.62 -4.52 10.80
CA ALA A 23 -0.24 -4.40 9.39
C ALA A 23 1.23 -3.99 9.24
N ALA A 24 1.70 -3.01 10.03
CA ALA A 24 3.11 -2.59 10.02
C ALA A 24 4.05 -3.73 10.40
N LEU A 25 3.68 -4.50 11.44
CA LEU A 25 4.45 -5.66 11.90
C LEU A 25 4.48 -6.77 10.84
N ALA A 26 3.32 -7.13 10.27
CA ALA A 26 3.22 -8.14 9.23
C ALA A 26 4.09 -7.80 8.02
N LYS A 27 4.03 -6.53 7.59
CA LYS A 27 4.83 -5.97 6.50
C LYS A 27 6.34 -5.96 6.79
N GLY A 28 6.73 -5.62 8.02
CA GLY A 28 8.12 -5.72 8.47
C GLY A 28 8.66 -7.15 8.41
N ILE A 29 7.89 -8.12 8.90
CA ILE A 29 8.25 -9.55 8.82
C ILE A 29 8.28 -10.01 7.36
N GLY A 30 7.33 -9.56 6.54
CA GLY A 30 7.29 -9.82 5.10
C GLY A 30 8.55 -9.35 4.39
N TYR A 31 8.99 -8.10 4.61
CA TYR A 31 10.23 -7.59 4.04
C TYR A 31 11.48 -8.35 4.52
N ALA A 32 11.57 -8.66 5.81
CA ALA A 32 12.67 -9.44 6.35
C ALA A 32 12.72 -10.86 5.73
N GLY A 33 11.56 -11.51 5.59
CA GLY A 33 11.41 -12.82 4.95
C GLY A 33 11.76 -12.78 3.47
N ALA A 34 11.28 -11.77 2.73
CA ALA A 34 11.56 -11.57 1.31
C ALA A 34 13.05 -11.40 1.02
N LEU A 35 13.70 -10.43 1.68
CA LEU A 35 15.12 -10.16 1.46
C LEU A 35 15.99 -11.33 1.93
N THR A 36 15.63 -11.98 3.04
CA THR A 36 16.39 -13.14 3.53
C THR A 36 16.26 -14.32 2.57
N ALA A 37 15.05 -14.70 2.15
CA ALA A 37 14.83 -15.84 1.27
C ALA A 37 15.46 -15.63 -0.12
N ALA A 38 15.15 -14.51 -0.78
CA ALA A 38 15.72 -14.20 -2.09
C ALA A 38 17.24 -14.03 -1.99
N GLY A 39 17.70 -13.34 -0.94
CA GLY A 39 19.11 -13.09 -0.67
C GLY A 39 19.95 -14.36 -0.51
N THR A 40 19.52 -15.29 0.33
CA THR A 40 20.27 -16.54 0.54
C THR A 40 20.30 -17.41 -0.71
N ILE A 41 19.24 -17.36 -1.54
CA ILE A 41 19.22 -18.03 -2.84
C ILE A 41 20.26 -17.40 -3.78
N LEU A 42 20.26 -16.07 -3.91
CA LEU A 42 21.19 -15.34 -4.78
C LEU A 42 22.64 -15.51 -4.34
N ALA A 43 22.94 -15.34 -3.06
CA ALA A 43 24.28 -15.50 -2.50
C ALA A 43 24.80 -16.93 -2.69
N ARG A 44 23.98 -17.94 -2.41
CA ARG A 44 24.32 -19.35 -2.67
C ARG A 44 24.58 -19.60 -4.16
N ALA A 45 23.76 -19.03 -5.05
CA ALA A 45 23.94 -19.18 -6.49
C ALA A 45 25.23 -18.52 -6.98
N SER A 46 25.58 -17.33 -6.48
CA SER A 46 26.83 -16.64 -6.82
C SER A 46 28.07 -17.39 -6.33
N TRP A 47 27.95 -18.28 -5.35
CA TRP A 47 29.04 -19.09 -4.78
C TRP A 47 28.98 -20.56 -5.19
N ALA A 48 28.13 -20.94 -6.13
CA ALA A 48 27.85 -22.35 -6.45
C ALA A 48 29.10 -23.17 -6.83
N ARG A 49 30.17 -22.53 -7.30
CA ARG A 49 31.45 -23.17 -7.65
C ARG A 49 32.47 -23.27 -6.50
N GLY A 50 32.14 -22.80 -5.29
CA GLY A 50 33.07 -22.78 -4.17
C GLY A 50 32.48 -22.86 -2.77
N GLY A 51 31.16 -23.00 -2.64
CA GLY A 51 30.50 -23.28 -1.36
C GLY A 51 30.53 -24.76 -1.01
N GLY A 52 30.96 -25.10 0.20
CA GLY A 52 30.95 -26.48 0.70
C GLY A 52 29.55 -27.00 1.01
N ALA A 53 29.48 -28.24 1.48
CA ALA A 53 28.20 -28.86 1.84
C ALA A 53 27.52 -28.11 3.00
N THR A 54 28.31 -27.62 3.97
CA THR A 54 27.83 -26.95 5.18
C THR A 54 27.14 -25.63 4.85
N SER A 55 27.80 -24.76 4.09
CA SER A 55 27.23 -23.47 3.68
C SER A 55 25.97 -23.63 2.82
N ARG A 56 25.90 -24.65 1.95
CA ARG A 56 24.69 -24.96 1.18
C ARG A 56 23.53 -25.42 2.07
N ALA A 57 23.82 -26.24 3.10
CA ALA A 57 22.80 -26.69 4.04
C ALA A 57 22.25 -25.53 4.88
N ILE A 58 23.12 -24.66 5.38
CA ILE A 58 22.75 -23.43 6.12
C ILE A 58 21.87 -22.55 5.24
N ALA A 59 22.32 -22.24 4.02
CA ALA A 59 21.57 -21.42 3.08
C ALA A 59 20.18 -21.99 2.81
N ALA A 60 20.06 -23.31 2.61
CA ALA A 60 18.77 -23.95 2.38
C ALA A 60 17.85 -23.90 3.62
N GLY A 61 18.39 -24.08 4.83
CA GLY A 61 17.64 -23.97 6.07
C GLY A 61 17.07 -22.56 6.28
N VAL A 62 17.93 -21.54 6.12
CA VAL A 62 17.53 -20.13 6.24
C VAL A 62 16.51 -19.76 5.15
N THR A 63 16.76 -20.17 3.89
CA THR A 63 15.82 -19.96 2.78
C THR A 63 14.44 -20.55 3.09
N ARG A 64 14.40 -21.76 3.65
CA ARG A 64 13.13 -22.43 3.97
C ARG A 64 12.35 -21.69 5.04
N LEU A 65 12.99 -21.33 6.14
CA LEU A 65 12.34 -20.60 7.23
C LEU A 65 11.85 -19.22 6.76
N ALA A 66 12.70 -18.48 6.04
CA ALA A 66 12.36 -17.15 5.53
C ALA A 66 11.24 -17.20 4.48
N GLY A 67 11.24 -18.22 3.60
CA GLY A 67 10.17 -18.41 2.61
C GLY A 67 8.82 -18.75 3.26
N ILE A 68 8.82 -19.56 4.33
CA ILE A 68 7.61 -19.83 5.12
C ILE A 68 7.13 -18.56 5.83
N ALA A 69 8.02 -17.84 6.49
CA ALA A 69 7.69 -16.59 7.17
C ALA A 69 7.09 -15.56 6.18
N LEU A 70 7.69 -15.43 4.99
CA LEU A 70 7.16 -14.57 3.92
C LEU A 70 5.76 -15.00 3.49
N ALA A 71 5.54 -16.29 3.26
CA ALA A 71 4.24 -16.80 2.84
C ALA A 71 3.15 -16.54 3.90
N ILE A 72 3.47 -16.73 5.18
CA ILE A 72 2.57 -16.44 6.30
C ILE A 72 2.28 -14.93 6.38
N SER A 73 3.31 -14.08 6.31
CA SER A 73 3.14 -12.63 6.30
C SER A 73 2.29 -12.15 5.12
N ALA A 74 2.54 -12.64 3.91
CA ALA A 74 1.78 -12.28 2.72
C ALA A 74 0.29 -12.68 2.83
N ALA A 75 0.01 -13.86 3.38
CA ALA A 75 -1.36 -14.29 3.67
C ALA A 75 -2.01 -13.42 4.76
N GLY A 76 -1.26 -13.07 5.81
CA GLY A 76 -1.70 -12.16 6.86
C GLY A 76 -2.01 -10.75 6.36
N GLU A 77 -1.17 -10.19 5.50
CA GLU A 77 -1.39 -8.90 4.85
C GLU A 77 -2.60 -8.92 3.92
N ALA A 78 -2.78 -9.99 3.14
CA ALA A 78 -3.97 -10.16 2.30
C ALA A 78 -5.25 -10.25 3.14
N LEU A 79 -5.21 -10.94 4.29
CA LEU A 79 -6.34 -11.00 5.23
C LEU A 79 -6.63 -9.64 5.86
N LEU A 80 -5.61 -8.93 6.33
CA LEU A 80 -5.77 -7.58 6.89
C LEU A 80 -6.32 -6.61 5.84
N PHE A 81 -5.87 -6.72 4.60
CA PHE A 81 -6.39 -5.93 3.48
C PHE A 81 -7.86 -6.27 3.19
N PHE A 82 -8.23 -7.55 3.18
CA PHE A 82 -9.62 -7.98 3.05
C PHE A 82 -10.52 -7.45 4.18
N VAL A 83 -10.04 -7.49 5.43
CA VAL A 83 -10.77 -6.94 6.59
C VAL A 83 -10.93 -5.42 6.46
N ARG A 84 -9.91 -4.70 5.97
CA ARG A 84 -9.98 -3.25 5.71
C ARG A 84 -11.00 -2.87 4.64
N LEU A 85 -11.24 -3.73 3.65
CA LEU A 85 -12.29 -3.55 2.64
C LEU A 85 -13.70 -3.82 3.16
N GLY A 86 -13.86 -4.16 4.45
CA GLY A 86 -15.15 -4.42 5.10
C GLY A 86 -15.47 -5.90 5.25
N GLY A 87 -14.58 -6.80 4.83
CA GLY A 87 -14.70 -8.25 5.04
C GLY A 87 -15.83 -8.95 4.27
N GLY A 88 -16.49 -8.24 3.35
CA GLY A 88 -17.48 -8.82 2.44
C GLY A 88 -16.79 -9.52 1.28
N ALA A 89 -17.16 -10.76 0.99
CA ALA A 89 -16.68 -11.48 -0.21
C ALA A 89 -17.55 -11.16 -1.44
N ASP A 90 -17.92 -9.90 -1.63
CA ASP A 90 -18.62 -9.45 -2.82
C ASP A 90 -17.66 -9.27 -4.00
N ALA A 91 -18.20 -9.26 -5.22
CA ALA A 91 -17.38 -9.21 -6.44
C ALA A 91 -16.44 -8.00 -6.46
N ALA A 92 -16.87 -6.84 -5.94
CA ALA A 92 -16.03 -5.65 -5.88
C ALA A 92 -14.83 -5.81 -4.94
N THR A 93 -15.02 -6.42 -3.76
CA THR A 93 -13.93 -6.71 -2.82
C THR A 93 -12.97 -7.74 -3.39
N LEU A 94 -13.46 -8.78 -4.07
CA LEU A 94 -12.61 -9.78 -4.72
C LEU A 94 -11.83 -9.20 -5.91
N ASP A 95 -12.46 -8.36 -6.73
CA ASP A 95 -11.79 -7.64 -7.81
C ASP A 95 -10.70 -6.73 -7.25
N ALA A 96 -11.00 -5.95 -6.20
CA ALA A 96 -10.01 -5.11 -5.53
C ALA A 96 -8.86 -5.93 -4.91
N LEU A 97 -9.15 -7.11 -4.36
CA LEU A 97 -8.15 -7.98 -3.75
C LEU A 97 -7.23 -8.64 -4.79
N PHE A 98 -7.76 -9.14 -5.91
CA PHE A 98 -6.99 -9.94 -6.86
C PHE A 98 -6.47 -9.16 -8.07
N LEU A 99 -7.16 -8.10 -8.50
CA LEU A 99 -6.78 -7.30 -9.67
C LEU A 99 -5.99 -6.04 -9.31
N SER A 100 -5.89 -5.69 -8.03
CA SER A 100 -5.06 -4.56 -7.61
C SER A 100 -3.55 -4.89 -7.70
N PRO A 101 -2.69 -3.86 -7.92
CA PRO A 101 -1.24 -4.04 -7.87
C PRO A 101 -0.75 -4.59 -6.52
N LEU A 102 -1.40 -4.21 -5.41
CA LEU A 102 -1.11 -4.74 -4.08
C LEU A 102 -1.42 -6.25 -4.01
N GLY A 103 -2.60 -6.65 -4.49
CA GLY A 103 -2.99 -8.06 -4.61
C GLY A 103 -1.99 -8.90 -5.40
N ALA A 104 -1.58 -8.39 -6.57
CA ALA A 104 -0.58 -9.04 -7.42
C ALA A 104 0.77 -9.19 -6.70
N ALA A 105 1.25 -8.15 -6.01
CA ALA A 105 2.49 -8.21 -5.25
C ALA A 105 2.42 -9.20 -4.07
N LEU A 106 1.30 -9.23 -3.34
CA LEU A 106 1.07 -10.20 -2.27
C LEU A 106 1.00 -11.64 -2.82
N GLY A 107 0.37 -11.84 -3.97
CA GLY A 107 0.34 -13.12 -4.67
C GLY A 107 1.74 -13.60 -5.08
N LEU A 108 2.56 -12.71 -5.63
CA LEU A 108 3.96 -12.98 -5.97
C LEU A 108 4.80 -13.32 -4.73
N HIS A 109 4.63 -12.61 -3.62
CA HIS A 109 5.31 -12.93 -2.36
C HIS A 109 4.85 -14.27 -1.77
N LEU A 110 3.55 -14.58 -1.81
CA LEU A 110 3.01 -15.85 -1.32
C LEU A 110 3.55 -17.03 -2.14
N ILE A 111 3.37 -16.98 -3.46
CA ILE A 111 3.82 -18.05 -4.38
C ILE A 111 5.35 -18.15 -4.35
N GLY A 112 6.05 -17.01 -4.40
CA GLY A 112 7.50 -16.90 -4.31
C GLY A 112 8.06 -17.49 -3.02
N GLY A 113 7.45 -17.18 -1.88
CA GLY A 113 7.84 -17.69 -0.56
C GLY A 113 7.65 -19.20 -0.44
N VAL A 114 6.49 -19.72 -0.85
CA VAL A 114 6.21 -21.17 -0.88
C VAL A 114 7.17 -21.89 -1.82
N TRP A 115 7.42 -21.33 -3.00
CA TRP A 115 8.35 -21.90 -3.98
C TRP A 115 9.79 -21.94 -3.46
N ALA A 116 10.25 -20.83 -2.89
CA ALA A 116 11.57 -20.73 -2.27
C ALA A 116 11.73 -21.74 -1.12
N ALA A 117 10.71 -21.90 -0.28
CA ALA A 117 10.73 -22.85 0.83
C ALA A 117 10.77 -24.31 0.37
N THR A 118 10.00 -24.65 -0.67
CA THR A 118 9.90 -26.00 -1.21
C THR A 118 11.17 -26.42 -1.94
N PHE A 119 11.73 -25.52 -2.74
CA PHE A 119 12.88 -25.81 -3.60
C PHE A 119 14.21 -25.29 -3.03
N ALA A 120 14.28 -24.97 -1.74
CA ALA A 120 15.42 -24.28 -1.08
C ALA A 120 16.81 -24.85 -1.40
N ARG A 121 16.92 -26.18 -1.61
CA ARG A 121 18.18 -26.86 -1.96
C ARG A 121 18.48 -26.87 -3.47
N ARG A 122 17.46 -26.75 -4.31
CA ARG A 122 17.55 -26.90 -5.78
C ARG A 122 17.85 -25.55 -6.44
N ARG A 123 18.23 -25.60 -7.73
CA ARG A 123 18.38 -24.40 -8.57
C ARG A 123 17.03 -23.75 -8.90
N LEU A 124 15.94 -24.52 -8.86
CA LEU A 124 14.57 -24.03 -9.04
C LEU A 124 14.18 -22.93 -8.04
N ALA A 125 14.85 -22.82 -6.88
CA ALA A 125 14.63 -21.72 -5.94
C ALA A 125 14.85 -20.33 -6.57
N LEU A 126 15.66 -20.22 -7.63
CA LEU A 126 15.88 -18.96 -8.34
C LEU A 126 14.59 -18.36 -8.93
N ALA A 127 13.66 -19.21 -9.38
CA ALA A 127 12.34 -18.73 -9.81
C ALA A 127 11.55 -18.13 -8.65
N GLY A 128 11.63 -18.74 -7.46
CA GLY A 128 11.09 -18.20 -6.21
C GLY A 128 11.65 -16.81 -5.89
N ALA A 129 12.99 -16.68 -5.91
CA ALA A 129 13.65 -15.40 -5.70
C ALA A 129 13.24 -14.34 -6.74
N ALA A 130 13.12 -14.71 -8.01
CA ALA A 130 12.68 -13.81 -9.07
C ALA A 130 11.25 -13.28 -8.84
N MET A 131 10.30 -14.16 -8.47
CA MET A 131 8.93 -13.76 -8.13
C MET A 131 8.91 -12.80 -6.92
N ILE A 132 9.68 -13.11 -5.87
CA ILE A 132 9.79 -12.26 -4.67
C ILE A 132 10.30 -10.87 -5.04
N LEU A 133 11.38 -10.79 -5.82
CA LEU A 133 12.00 -9.51 -6.18
C LEU A 133 11.12 -8.70 -7.15
N ALA A 134 10.42 -9.36 -8.08
CA ALA A 134 9.50 -8.72 -9.01
C ALA A 134 8.34 -8.02 -8.27
N ALA A 135 7.86 -8.57 -7.15
CA ALA A 135 6.77 -7.99 -6.37
C ALA A 135 7.06 -6.54 -5.94
N PHE A 136 8.31 -6.20 -5.61
CA PHE A 136 8.72 -4.85 -5.21
C PHE A 136 8.65 -3.82 -6.36
N GLY A 137 8.66 -4.26 -7.62
CA GLY A 137 8.46 -3.38 -8.77
C GLY A 137 7.00 -3.19 -9.18
N VAL A 138 6.08 -3.98 -8.61
CA VAL A 138 4.65 -3.93 -8.96
C VAL A 138 3.87 -3.02 -8.01
N VAL A 139 4.37 -2.78 -6.80
CA VAL A 139 3.65 -2.05 -5.75
C VAL A 139 4.47 -0.90 -5.15
N GLY A 140 3.77 0.16 -4.74
CA GLY A 140 4.33 1.34 -4.06
C GLY A 140 4.62 2.51 -4.99
N HIS A 141 5.09 3.63 -4.42
CA HIS A 141 5.36 4.88 -5.15
C HIS A 141 6.40 4.71 -6.28
N ALA A 142 7.26 3.71 -6.18
CA ALA A 142 8.19 3.38 -7.25
C ALA A 142 7.53 2.73 -8.49
N ALA A 143 6.37 2.10 -8.34
CA ALA A 143 5.59 1.60 -9.47
C ALA A 143 4.81 2.75 -10.14
N THR A 144 4.35 3.73 -9.36
CA THR A 144 3.56 4.87 -9.86
C THR A 144 4.42 5.95 -10.50
N ASN A 145 5.68 6.10 -10.09
CA ASN A 145 6.64 7.07 -10.65
C ASN A 145 7.36 6.56 -11.94
N GLY A 146 6.84 5.50 -12.56
CA GLY A 146 7.29 5.00 -13.85
C GLY A 146 8.28 3.83 -13.81
N ILE A 147 8.64 3.34 -15.00
CA ILE A 147 9.44 2.12 -15.14
C ILE A 147 10.87 2.25 -14.58
N VAL A 148 11.45 3.46 -14.63
CA VAL A 148 12.80 3.73 -14.12
C VAL A 148 12.87 3.56 -12.60
N THR A 149 11.89 4.09 -11.87
CA THR A 149 11.80 3.94 -10.41
C THR A 149 11.51 2.50 -10.01
N SER A 150 10.69 1.78 -10.78
CA SER A 150 10.47 0.34 -10.60
C SER A 150 11.75 -0.48 -10.76
N ILE A 151 12.50 -0.26 -11.85
CA ILE A 151 13.77 -0.98 -12.11
C ILE A 151 14.80 -0.67 -11.02
N THR A 152 14.96 0.61 -10.64
CA THR A 152 15.93 1.00 -9.61
C THR A 152 15.57 0.42 -8.24
N VAL A 153 14.30 0.36 -7.86
CA VAL A 153 13.89 -0.34 -6.63
C VAL A 153 14.18 -1.84 -6.69
N ILE A 154 13.87 -2.52 -7.80
CA ILE A 154 14.21 -3.93 -7.96
C ILE A 154 15.72 -4.14 -7.82
N LEU A 155 16.55 -3.31 -8.45
CA LEU A 155 18.01 -3.38 -8.35
C LEU A 155 18.48 -3.15 -6.91
N HIS A 156 17.96 -2.11 -6.25
CA HIS A 156 18.30 -1.79 -4.86
C HIS A 156 17.95 -2.95 -3.92
N VAL A 157 16.73 -3.48 -4.00
CA VAL A 157 16.26 -4.59 -3.18
C VAL A 157 17.02 -5.87 -3.50
N THR A 158 17.35 -6.13 -4.76
CA THR A 158 18.15 -7.30 -5.16
C THR A 158 19.55 -7.24 -4.55
N ALA A 159 20.21 -6.08 -4.60
CA ALA A 159 21.53 -5.87 -4.02
C ALA A 159 21.50 -5.99 -2.48
N ALA A 160 20.51 -5.37 -1.83
CA ALA A 160 20.30 -5.46 -0.39
C ALA A 160 20.00 -6.90 0.06
N ALA A 161 19.15 -7.62 -0.69
CA ALA A 161 18.86 -9.02 -0.44
C ALA A 161 20.12 -9.88 -0.55
N TRP A 162 20.90 -9.74 -1.63
CA TRP A 162 22.15 -10.49 -1.80
C TRP A 162 23.12 -10.24 -0.63
N TRP A 163 23.26 -8.98 -0.18
CA TRP A 163 24.10 -8.64 0.97
C TRP A 163 23.60 -9.34 2.24
N LEU A 164 22.34 -9.12 2.62
CA LEU A 164 21.76 -9.70 3.83
C LEU A 164 21.80 -11.24 3.82
N GLY A 165 21.45 -11.86 2.69
CA GLY A 165 21.51 -13.31 2.51
C GLY A 165 22.93 -13.87 2.63
N GLY A 166 23.92 -13.15 2.11
CA GLY A 166 25.33 -13.51 2.27
C GLY A 166 25.75 -13.49 3.75
N LEU A 167 25.31 -12.49 4.52
CA LEU A 167 25.59 -12.39 5.96
C LEU A 167 25.02 -13.56 6.75
N TRP A 168 23.81 -14.03 6.44
CA TRP A 168 23.23 -15.21 7.08
C TRP A 168 24.07 -16.48 6.87
N ILE A 169 24.56 -16.68 5.64
CA ILE A 169 25.40 -17.83 5.31
C ILE A 169 26.76 -17.72 6.03
N LEU A 170 27.37 -16.53 6.04
CA LEU A 170 28.63 -16.28 6.73
C LEU A 170 28.49 -16.45 8.25
N LEU A 171 27.39 -15.96 8.84
CA LEU A 171 27.11 -16.12 10.27
C LEU A 171 27.00 -17.60 10.65
N GLY A 172 26.26 -18.39 9.87
CA GLY A 172 26.15 -19.83 10.08
C GLY A 172 27.51 -20.52 9.93
N ALA A 173 28.24 -20.25 8.84
CA ALA A 173 29.54 -20.85 8.57
C ALA A 173 30.58 -20.50 9.64
N SER A 174 30.55 -19.28 10.18
CA SER A 174 31.45 -18.86 11.28
C SER A 174 31.31 -19.69 12.55
N ARG A 175 30.13 -20.32 12.75
CA ARG A 175 29.81 -21.14 13.92
C ARG A 175 30.06 -22.63 13.69
N THR A 176 29.95 -23.11 12.45
CA THR A 176 29.91 -24.54 12.15
C THR A 176 31.04 -25.06 11.27
N SER A 177 31.71 -24.19 10.50
CA SER A 177 32.78 -24.62 9.58
C SER A 177 33.97 -23.66 9.61
N ALA A 178 34.98 -24.06 10.36
CA ALA A 178 36.26 -23.37 10.43
C ALA A 178 36.99 -23.30 9.08
N ALA A 179 36.85 -24.37 8.29
CA ALA A 179 37.57 -24.57 7.04
C ALA A 179 36.93 -23.79 5.87
N GLU A 180 35.59 -23.77 5.75
CA GLU A 180 34.91 -23.06 4.65
C GLU A 180 34.91 -21.54 4.86
N PHE A 181 34.95 -21.07 6.12
CA PHE A 181 34.68 -19.68 6.47
C PHE A 181 35.61 -18.65 5.79
N PRO A 182 36.95 -18.80 5.79
CA PRO A 182 37.84 -17.81 5.15
C PRO A 182 37.59 -17.66 3.65
N ALA A 183 37.38 -18.77 2.94
CA ALA A 183 37.12 -18.77 1.50
C ALA A 183 35.76 -18.14 1.15
N LEU A 184 34.75 -18.29 2.02
CA LEU A 184 33.45 -17.64 1.86
C LEU A 184 33.53 -16.13 2.09
N VAL A 185 34.25 -15.70 3.14
CA VAL A 185 34.47 -14.27 3.44
C VAL A 185 35.15 -13.58 2.27
N ASP A 186 36.23 -14.16 1.74
CA ASP A 186 36.97 -13.63 0.60
C ASP A 186 36.08 -13.48 -0.66
N ARG A 187 35.25 -14.48 -0.98
CA ARG A 187 34.29 -14.41 -2.10
C ARG A 187 33.22 -13.32 -1.90
N PHE A 188 32.63 -13.25 -0.71
CA PHE A 188 31.66 -12.22 -0.35
C PHE A 188 32.29 -10.83 -0.48
N SER A 189 33.46 -10.60 0.10
CA SER A 189 34.15 -9.30 0.09
C SER A 189 34.59 -8.83 -1.31
N ARG A 190 34.85 -9.75 -2.25
CA ARG A 190 35.11 -9.39 -3.66
C ARG A 190 33.84 -8.93 -4.37
N GLN A 191 32.76 -9.71 -4.26
CA GLN A 191 31.50 -9.40 -4.93
C GLN A 191 30.79 -8.18 -4.32
N ALA A 192 30.96 -7.96 -3.02
CA ALA A 192 30.31 -6.89 -2.28
C ALA A 192 30.60 -5.49 -2.85
N VAL A 193 31.80 -5.22 -3.40
CA VAL A 193 32.12 -3.89 -3.95
C VAL A 193 31.19 -3.52 -5.10
N GLY A 194 31.02 -4.43 -6.07
CA GLY A 194 30.14 -4.20 -7.21
C GLY A 194 28.68 -4.11 -6.77
N VAL A 195 28.26 -5.01 -5.88
CA VAL A 195 26.86 -5.05 -5.40
C VAL A 195 26.51 -3.79 -4.61
N VAL A 196 27.41 -3.30 -3.74
CA VAL A 196 27.23 -2.05 -3.01
C VAL A 196 27.21 -0.85 -3.95
N GLY A 197 28.07 -0.84 -4.98
CA GLY A 197 28.04 0.20 -6.02
C GLY A 197 26.67 0.30 -6.71
N VAL A 198 26.11 -0.83 -7.12
CA VAL A 198 24.75 -0.90 -7.71
C VAL A 198 23.69 -0.46 -6.70
N LEU A 199 23.79 -0.90 -5.44
CA LEU A 199 22.86 -0.53 -4.37
C LEU A 199 22.79 0.99 -4.19
N LEU A 200 23.96 1.65 -4.14
CA LEU A 200 24.06 3.10 -3.96
C LEU A 200 23.56 3.86 -5.18
N ALA A 201 23.96 3.46 -6.38
CA ALA A 201 23.47 4.09 -7.61
C ALA A 201 21.94 4.03 -7.69
N ALA A 202 21.36 2.84 -7.45
CA ALA A 202 19.91 2.66 -7.43
C ALA A 202 19.24 3.50 -6.33
N ALA A 203 19.80 3.52 -5.12
CA ALA A 203 19.26 4.32 -4.00
C ALA A 203 19.24 5.82 -4.31
N LEU A 204 20.33 6.35 -4.88
CA LEU A 204 20.43 7.76 -5.27
C LEU A 204 19.42 8.10 -6.36
N THR A 205 19.30 7.26 -7.40
CA THR A 205 18.34 7.49 -8.48
C THR A 205 16.91 7.47 -7.98
N THR A 206 16.52 6.48 -7.17
CA THR A 206 15.16 6.42 -6.61
C THR A 206 14.89 7.60 -5.69
N THR A 207 15.86 8.02 -4.85
CA THR A 207 15.71 9.17 -3.95
C THR A 207 15.55 10.48 -4.71
N ALA A 208 16.37 10.71 -5.74
CA ALA A 208 16.27 11.90 -6.58
C ALA A 208 14.91 11.98 -7.28
N ALA A 209 14.40 10.85 -7.78
CA ALA A 209 13.09 10.77 -8.41
C ALA A 209 11.92 10.94 -7.43
N LEU A 210 12.06 10.54 -6.16
CA LEU A 210 11.00 10.66 -5.17
C LEU A 210 10.91 12.05 -4.53
N LEU A 211 12.03 12.76 -4.43
CA LEU A 211 12.09 14.07 -3.79
C LEU A 211 11.96 15.23 -4.77
N ASP A 212 11.95 14.97 -6.08
CA ASP A 212 12.07 16.01 -7.12
C ASP A 212 13.22 17.01 -6.84
N LEU A 213 14.29 16.51 -6.21
CA LEU A 213 15.43 17.27 -5.72
C LEU A 213 15.11 18.37 -4.67
N ARG A 214 13.95 18.31 -4.01
CA ARG A 214 13.53 19.23 -2.94
C ARG A 214 13.75 18.62 -1.55
N ILE A 215 14.68 19.21 -0.80
CA ILE A 215 14.98 18.80 0.57
C ILE A 215 14.26 19.72 1.55
N ASP A 216 13.44 19.14 2.41
CA ASP A 216 12.69 19.79 3.49
C ASP A 216 12.71 18.88 4.73
N LEU A 217 13.62 19.21 5.66
CA LEU A 217 13.86 18.42 6.88
C LEU A 217 12.75 18.54 7.92
N ALA A 218 11.77 19.43 7.73
CA ALA A 218 10.58 19.47 8.57
C ALA A 218 9.63 18.28 8.29
N ARG A 219 9.78 17.62 7.14
CA ARG A 219 8.88 16.53 6.72
C ARG A 219 9.26 15.21 7.37
N ALA A 220 8.30 14.60 8.05
CA ALA A 220 8.46 13.29 8.70
C ALA A 220 8.95 12.20 7.73
N TYR A 221 8.48 12.22 6.48
CA TYR A 221 8.96 11.32 5.43
C TYR A 221 10.47 11.48 5.17
N GLN A 222 10.96 12.72 5.02
CA GLN A 222 12.37 13.00 4.78
C GLN A 222 13.25 12.71 6.00
N GLN A 223 12.74 12.92 7.22
CA GLN A 223 13.41 12.52 8.45
C GLN A 223 13.57 11.00 8.53
N GLY A 224 12.54 10.23 8.21
CA GLY A 224 12.65 8.77 8.16
C GLY A 224 13.62 8.29 7.08
N LEU A 225 13.68 8.99 5.93
CA LEU A 225 14.68 8.70 4.90
C LEU A 225 16.11 8.98 5.40
N LEU A 226 16.32 10.06 6.17
CA LEU A 226 17.60 10.33 6.84
C LEU A 226 17.98 9.25 7.85
N VAL A 227 17.02 8.76 8.64
CA VAL A 227 17.26 7.64 9.58
C VAL A 227 17.71 6.40 8.81
N LYS A 228 17.03 6.07 7.70
CA LYS A 228 17.43 4.97 6.82
C LYS A 228 18.83 5.19 6.24
N LEU A 229 19.15 6.42 5.84
CA LEU A 229 20.47 6.78 5.33
C LEU A 229 21.54 6.64 6.41
N ALA A 230 21.25 7.01 7.66
CA ALA A 230 22.18 6.86 8.79
C ALA A 230 22.49 5.38 9.06
N PHE A 231 21.48 4.51 9.09
CA PHE A 231 21.69 3.05 9.18
C PHE A 231 22.52 2.53 8.01
N THR A 232 22.25 2.99 6.79
CA THR A 232 23.00 2.61 5.59
C THR A 232 24.46 3.09 5.66
N GLY A 233 24.69 4.31 6.13
CA GLY A 233 26.05 4.85 6.35
C GLY A 233 26.82 4.03 7.38
N ALA A 234 26.20 3.68 8.51
CA ALA A 234 26.80 2.81 9.52
C ALA A 234 27.12 1.41 8.96
N LEU A 235 26.23 0.85 8.12
CA LEU A 235 26.47 -0.41 7.41
C LEU A 235 27.70 -0.33 6.50
N LEU A 236 27.84 0.74 5.73
CA LEU A 236 28.97 0.93 4.82
C LEU A 236 30.29 1.09 5.57
N VAL A 237 30.30 1.86 6.66
CA VAL A 237 31.49 2.01 7.52
C VAL A 237 31.89 0.65 8.08
N LEU A 238 30.94 -0.12 8.63
CA LEU A 238 31.20 -1.44 9.19
C LEU A 238 31.66 -2.44 8.11
N ALA A 239 31.07 -2.41 6.92
CA ALA A 239 31.50 -3.21 5.78
C ALA A 239 32.93 -2.86 5.33
N GLY A 240 33.27 -1.57 5.35
CA GLY A 240 34.62 -1.07 5.10
C GLY A 240 35.63 -1.61 6.12
N ILE A 241 35.31 -1.53 7.41
CA ILE A 241 36.12 -2.11 8.50
C ILE A 241 36.27 -3.62 8.32
N ASN A 242 35.17 -4.31 7.99
CA ASN A 242 35.19 -5.75 7.76
C ASN A 242 36.12 -6.12 6.61
N LYS A 243 36.04 -5.43 5.49
CA LYS A 243 36.86 -5.70 4.32
C LYS A 243 38.33 -5.31 4.50
N LEU A 244 38.61 -4.11 5.03
CA LEU A 244 39.96 -3.54 5.05
C LEU A 244 40.77 -3.96 6.27
N ILE A 245 40.11 -4.32 7.38
CA ILE A 245 40.78 -4.59 8.65
C ILE A 245 40.53 -6.03 9.10
N LEU A 246 39.27 -6.46 9.23
CA LEU A 246 38.95 -7.75 9.84
C LEU A 246 39.20 -8.95 8.91
N THR A 247 38.90 -8.83 7.62
CA THR A 247 39.14 -9.89 6.64
C THR A 247 40.64 -10.19 6.48
N PRO A 248 41.56 -9.21 6.32
CA PRO A 248 43.00 -9.49 6.30
C PRO A 248 43.50 -10.11 7.62
N ARG A 249 42.98 -9.67 8.77
CA ARG A 249 43.34 -10.23 10.08
C ARG A 249 42.92 -11.70 10.26
N LEU A 250 41.90 -12.15 9.54
CA LEU A 250 41.44 -13.54 9.58
C LEU A 250 42.50 -14.53 9.12
N ALA A 251 43.39 -14.14 8.21
CA ALA A 251 44.52 -14.96 7.76
C ALA A 251 45.67 -14.99 8.78
N ALA A 252 45.79 -13.94 9.61
CA ALA A 252 46.91 -13.77 10.53
C ALA A 252 46.63 -14.28 11.96
N ARG A 253 45.37 -14.34 12.39
CA ARG A 253 45.02 -14.67 13.78
C ARG A 253 43.76 -15.53 13.90
N ALA A 254 43.81 -16.54 14.77
CA ALA A 254 42.67 -17.44 15.01
C ALA A 254 41.50 -16.76 15.75
N ASP A 255 41.79 -15.77 16.60
CA ASP A 255 40.81 -14.98 17.37
C ASP A 255 39.98 -14.01 16.50
N ALA A 256 40.51 -13.63 15.33
CA ALA A 256 39.87 -12.70 14.39
C ALA A 256 38.50 -13.19 13.89
N ARG A 257 38.25 -14.50 13.92
CA ARG A 257 36.92 -15.07 13.58
C ARG A 257 35.82 -14.56 14.51
N VAL A 258 36.09 -14.45 15.82
CA VAL A 258 35.08 -14.01 16.79
C VAL A 258 34.71 -12.56 16.56
N TRP A 259 35.70 -11.72 16.29
CA TRP A 259 35.50 -10.30 15.95
C TRP A 259 34.70 -10.14 14.66
N LEU A 260 35.06 -10.87 13.60
CA LEU A 260 34.31 -10.83 12.34
C LEU A 260 32.86 -11.32 12.52
N ARG A 261 32.64 -12.36 13.34
CA ARG A 261 31.28 -12.82 13.67
C ARG A 261 30.46 -11.75 14.38
N ARG A 262 31.04 -11.03 15.34
CA ARG A 262 30.36 -9.92 16.03
C ARG A 262 30.02 -8.79 15.05
N ALA A 263 30.94 -8.47 14.14
CA ALA A 263 30.70 -7.47 13.10
C ALA A 263 29.58 -7.90 12.13
N ILE A 264 29.53 -9.17 11.72
CA ILE A 264 28.43 -9.71 10.90
C ILE A 264 27.09 -9.58 11.64
N VAL A 265 27.04 -9.88 12.94
CA VAL A 265 25.82 -9.71 13.74
C VAL A 265 25.42 -8.23 13.81
N ALA A 266 26.37 -7.33 14.01
CA ALA A 266 26.11 -5.89 14.00
C ALA A 266 25.58 -5.40 12.64
N GLU A 267 26.12 -5.88 11.52
CA GLU A 267 25.57 -5.59 10.19
C GLU A 267 24.12 -6.07 10.05
N ILE A 268 23.81 -7.29 10.49
CA ILE A 268 22.44 -7.82 10.44
C ILE A 268 21.49 -6.94 11.28
N LEU A 269 21.92 -6.50 12.47
CA LEU A 269 21.10 -5.62 13.31
C LEU A 269 20.85 -4.25 12.67
N LEU A 270 21.86 -3.68 12.00
CA LEU A 270 21.68 -2.43 11.24
C LEU A 270 20.74 -2.60 10.04
N PHE A 271 20.82 -3.75 9.35
CA PHE A 271 19.85 -4.11 8.30
C PHE A 271 18.42 -4.18 8.85
N VAL A 272 18.23 -4.81 10.01
CA VAL A 272 16.92 -4.86 10.68
C VAL A 272 16.43 -3.45 10.97
N GLY A 273 17.27 -2.56 11.52
CA GLY A 273 16.91 -1.15 11.76
C GLY A 273 16.47 -0.41 10.49
N ALA A 274 17.21 -0.58 9.39
CA ALA A 274 16.88 0.02 8.10
C ALA A 274 15.56 -0.52 7.51
N LEU A 275 15.30 -1.83 7.67
CA LEU A 275 14.05 -2.46 7.24
C LEU A 275 12.86 -2.03 8.10
N THR A 276 13.02 -1.96 9.42
CA THR A 276 11.99 -1.43 10.33
C THR A 276 11.64 0.01 9.97
N THR A 277 12.65 0.85 9.68
CA THR A 277 12.42 2.22 9.21
C THR A 277 11.65 2.23 7.89
N THR A 278 11.98 1.34 6.95
CA THR A 278 11.25 1.22 5.66
C THR A 278 9.81 0.74 5.86
N ALA A 279 9.57 -0.23 6.75
CA ALA A 279 8.23 -0.71 7.08
C ALA A 279 7.39 0.41 7.73
N TYR A 280 7.98 1.19 8.64
CA TYR A 280 7.34 2.36 9.24
C TYR A 280 6.98 3.40 8.17
N LEU A 281 7.97 3.83 7.37
CA LEU A 281 7.78 4.82 6.30
C LEU A 281 6.68 4.39 5.33
N THR A 282 6.66 3.13 4.89
CA THR A 282 5.70 2.65 3.88
C THR A 282 4.34 2.25 4.46
N THR A 283 4.15 2.36 5.78
CA THR A 283 2.86 2.08 6.43
C THR A 283 2.19 3.35 6.94
N TYR A 284 2.96 4.26 7.52
CA TYR A 284 2.42 5.45 8.20
C TYR A 284 2.68 6.77 7.47
N LEU A 285 3.52 6.78 6.43
CA LEU A 285 3.92 8.01 5.74
C LEU A 285 3.80 7.84 4.22
N SER A 286 3.49 8.93 3.52
CA SER A 286 3.52 9.01 2.05
C SER A 286 4.37 10.20 1.61
N PRO A 287 5.17 10.08 0.53
CA PRO A 287 5.86 11.21 -0.10
C PRO A 287 4.97 12.43 -0.39
N HIS A 288 3.65 12.21 -0.54
CA HIS A 288 2.66 13.23 -0.91
C HIS A 288 1.86 13.81 0.26
N ASP A 289 2.17 13.45 1.51
CA ASP A 289 1.47 13.99 2.69
C ASP A 289 1.53 15.53 2.77
N ALA A 290 2.42 16.17 1.99
CA ALA A 290 2.55 17.61 1.92
C ALA A 290 1.55 18.34 1.01
N ASP A 291 0.96 17.67 0.01
CA ASP A 291 -0.13 18.29 -0.76
C ASP A 291 -1.42 18.27 0.07
N GLU A 292 -1.56 17.28 0.94
CA GLU A 292 -2.62 17.26 1.96
C GLU A 292 -2.28 18.19 3.13
N ALA A 293 -1.04 18.34 3.60
CA ALA A 293 -0.68 19.23 4.71
C ALA A 293 -0.76 20.73 4.38
N ALA A 294 -0.70 21.13 3.10
CA ALA A 294 -1.10 22.47 2.69
C ALA A 294 -2.63 22.70 2.85
N HIS A 295 -3.39 21.62 3.08
CA HIS A 295 -4.83 21.61 3.36
C HIS A 295 -5.18 20.97 4.72
N ALA A 296 -4.22 20.43 5.47
CA ALA A 296 -4.41 19.78 6.76
C ALA A 296 -3.96 20.72 7.87
N HIS A 297 -4.88 21.61 8.23
CA HIS A 297 -4.96 22.04 9.61
C HIS A 297 -5.79 21.01 10.39
N GLY A 298 -5.14 20.34 11.34
CA GLY A 298 -5.69 19.92 12.63
C GLY A 298 -6.88 18.95 12.66
N ASP A 299 -6.61 17.75 13.17
CA ASP A 299 -7.54 16.83 13.82
C ASP A 299 -8.69 16.22 13.00
N ALA A 300 -9.21 15.11 13.54
CA ALA A 300 -10.40 14.40 13.09
C ALA A 300 -11.72 15.21 13.29
N GLY A 301 -11.67 16.52 13.07
CA GLY A 301 -12.79 17.43 13.17
C GLY A 301 -12.65 18.49 12.10
N ALA A 302 -13.73 18.69 11.34
CA ALA A 302 -14.00 19.83 10.48
C ALA A 302 -12.85 20.82 10.26
N ALA A 303 -12.35 20.91 9.03
CA ALA A 303 -11.46 21.99 8.62
C ALA A 303 -12.11 23.35 8.97
N HIS A 304 -11.74 23.96 10.10
CA HIS A 304 -12.38 25.18 10.59
C HIS A 304 -11.83 26.39 9.84
N GLY A 305 -12.37 26.59 8.64
CA GLY A 305 -12.31 27.84 7.90
C GLY A 305 -13.70 28.48 7.76
N PRO A 306 -13.77 29.63 7.07
CA PRO A 306 -15.01 30.20 6.51
C PRO A 306 -15.94 29.15 5.91
N ILE A 307 -15.34 28.20 5.20
CA ILE A 307 -15.97 27.03 4.60
C ILE A 307 -15.18 25.81 5.09
N ALA A 308 -15.89 24.84 5.64
CA ALA A 308 -15.34 23.57 6.11
C ALA A 308 -15.82 22.43 5.23
N VAL A 309 -14.98 21.41 5.03
CA VAL A 309 -15.41 20.11 4.48
C VAL A 309 -15.39 19.10 5.61
N VAL A 310 -16.51 18.42 5.83
CA VAL A 310 -16.68 17.40 6.87
C VAL A 310 -17.10 16.07 6.26
N ASP A 311 -16.62 14.98 6.86
CA ASP A 311 -16.85 13.59 6.47
C ASP A 311 -16.62 13.29 4.97
N PRO A 312 -15.46 13.66 4.38
CA PRO A 312 -15.17 13.29 3.01
C PRO A 312 -14.99 11.76 2.89
N TRP A 313 -15.77 11.14 2.01
CA TRP A 313 -15.74 9.71 1.73
C TRP A 313 -16.05 9.46 0.26
N ALA A 314 -15.24 8.66 -0.43
CA ALA A 314 -15.61 8.11 -1.74
C ALA A 314 -15.81 6.59 -1.66
N ALA A 315 -16.84 6.08 -2.33
CA ALA A 315 -17.01 4.63 -2.45
C ALA A 315 -15.96 4.07 -3.42
N ALA A 316 -15.37 2.91 -3.07
CA ALA A 316 -14.50 2.18 -3.99
C ALA A 316 -15.28 1.84 -5.27
N VAL A 317 -14.74 2.24 -6.41
CA VAL A 317 -15.40 2.08 -7.71
C VAL A 317 -15.00 0.72 -8.30
N PRO A 318 -15.94 -0.13 -8.72
CA PRO A 318 -15.62 -1.42 -9.32
C PRO A 318 -14.74 -1.27 -10.57
N GLY A 319 -13.90 -2.29 -10.84
CA GLY A 319 -13.09 -2.34 -12.05
C GLY A 319 -13.93 -2.18 -13.32
N GLY A 320 -13.59 -1.20 -14.16
CA GLY A 320 -14.27 -0.89 -15.42
C GLY A 320 -15.37 0.19 -15.33
N ALA A 321 -15.72 0.66 -14.13
CA ALA A 321 -16.55 1.83 -14.00
C ALA A 321 -15.72 3.11 -14.22
N MET A 322 -16.10 3.89 -15.24
CA MET A 322 -15.45 5.14 -15.63
C MET A 322 -15.84 6.32 -14.72
N THR A 323 -16.58 6.06 -13.64
CA THR A 323 -17.23 7.09 -12.82
C THR A 323 -17.34 6.63 -11.38
N GLY A 324 -16.79 7.44 -10.47
CA GLY A 324 -16.95 7.30 -9.02
C GLY A 324 -17.84 8.40 -8.44
N VAL A 325 -18.25 8.21 -7.18
CA VAL A 325 -18.98 9.22 -6.41
C VAL A 325 -18.24 9.46 -5.11
N GLY A 326 -17.90 10.73 -4.87
CA GLY A 326 -17.49 11.24 -3.56
C GLY A 326 -18.69 11.83 -2.83
N TYR A 327 -18.71 11.60 -1.52
CA TYR A 327 -19.58 12.22 -0.55
C TYR A 327 -18.72 13.14 0.31
N MET A 328 -19.21 14.35 0.54
CA MET A 328 -18.64 15.28 1.50
C MET A 328 -19.75 16.21 1.94
N THR A 329 -19.63 16.77 3.13
CA THR A 329 -20.51 17.85 3.59
C THR A 329 -19.70 19.14 3.62
N ILE A 330 -20.16 20.17 2.92
CA ILE A 330 -19.54 21.49 2.96
C ILE A 330 -20.34 22.34 3.95
N VAL A 331 -19.68 22.85 4.99
CA VAL A 331 -20.29 23.72 6.00
C VAL A 331 -19.77 25.13 5.80
N ASN A 332 -20.66 26.08 5.47
CA ASN A 332 -20.33 27.50 5.46
C ASN A 332 -20.54 28.08 6.87
N ASN A 333 -19.43 28.47 7.52
CA ASN A 333 -19.40 29.07 8.86
C ASN A 333 -19.53 30.60 8.83
N GLN A 334 -19.63 31.21 7.65
CA GLN A 334 -19.77 32.66 7.49
C GLN A 334 -21.24 33.12 7.57
N PRO A 335 -21.48 34.38 7.98
CA PRO A 335 -22.82 34.97 7.99
C PRO A 335 -23.33 35.33 6.58
N MET A 336 -22.47 35.25 5.56
CA MET A 336 -22.76 35.57 4.17
C MET A 336 -22.81 34.30 3.33
N ALA A 337 -23.75 34.27 2.37
CA ALA A 337 -23.97 33.08 1.56
C ALA A 337 -22.87 32.92 0.52
N ASP A 338 -22.30 31.72 0.45
CA ASP A 338 -21.27 31.37 -0.53
C ASP A 338 -21.83 30.58 -1.71
N ARG A 339 -21.07 30.57 -2.79
CA ARG A 339 -21.38 29.83 -4.02
C ARG A 339 -20.25 28.88 -4.34
N LEU A 340 -20.56 27.58 -4.38
CA LEU A 340 -19.63 26.58 -4.90
C LEU A 340 -19.51 26.76 -6.42
N ILE A 341 -18.29 26.98 -6.89
CA ILE A 341 -17.99 27.25 -8.32
C ILE A 341 -17.24 26.10 -9.01
N GLY A 342 -16.83 25.09 -8.25
CA GLY A 342 -16.19 23.89 -8.77
C GLY A 342 -15.57 23.01 -7.68
N ALA A 343 -15.14 21.82 -8.07
CA ALA A 343 -14.39 20.89 -7.24
C ALA A 343 -13.25 20.28 -8.08
N SER A 344 -12.09 20.09 -7.46
CA SER A 344 -10.94 19.41 -8.07
C SER A 344 -10.61 18.13 -7.29
N SER A 345 -10.04 17.15 -7.98
CA SER A 345 -9.48 15.96 -7.34
C SER A 345 -8.18 15.56 -8.04
N PRO A 346 -7.25 14.86 -7.38
CA PRO A 346 -6.03 14.33 -8.01
C PRO A 346 -6.30 13.24 -9.08
N GLY A 347 -7.54 12.74 -9.18
CA GLY A 347 -7.98 11.69 -10.13
C GLY A 347 -8.66 12.23 -11.41
N PRO A 348 -9.30 11.36 -12.23
CA PRO A 348 -9.93 11.76 -13.48
C PRO A 348 -11.08 12.78 -13.26
N ARG A 349 -11.33 13.62 -14.29
CA ARG A 349 -12.18 14.83 -14.25
C ARG A 349 -13.51 14.66 -13.48
N ALA A 350 -13.77 15.56 -12.54
CA ALA A 350 -15.03 15.70 -11.82
C ALA A 350 -16.05 16.55 -12.62
N GLU A 351 -17.31 16.12 -12.68
CA GLU A 351 -18.42 16.90 -13.24
C GLU A 351 -19.55 17.01 -12.20
N GLU A 352 -20.15 18.20 -12.10
CA GLU A 352 -21.17 18.54 -11.10
C GLU A 352 -22.59 18.20 -11.58
N GLU A 353 -23.35 17.38 -10.83
CA GLU A 353 -24.77 17.14 -11.09
C GLU A 353 -25.63 17.64 -9.92
N ARG A 354 -26.58 18.51 -10.27
CA ARG A 354 -27.49 19.30 -9.43
C ARG A 354 -27.81 18.72 -8.04
N LEU A 355 -27.35 19.44 -7.01
CA LEU A 355 -27.56 19.19 -5.59
C LEU A 355 -29.04 19.31 -5.16
N ARG A 356 -29.50 18.41 -4.28
CA ARG A 356 -30.81 18.53 -3.60
C ARG A 356 -30.63 19.15 -2.21
N ARG A 357 -31.35 20.25 -1.95
CA ARG A 357 -31.55 20.78 -0.59
C ARG A 357 -32.26 19.75 0.28
N VAL A 358 -31.66 19.38 1.40
CA VAL A 358 -32.37 18.70 2.49
C VAL A 358 -32.49 19.72 3.62
N GLY A 359 -33.62 20.43 3.66
CA GLY A 359 -33.91 21.34 4.76
C GLY A 359 -34.17 20.55 6.04
N THR A 360 -33.58 20.98 7.15
CA THR A 360 -34.04 20.61 8.48
C THR A 360 -35.43 21.22 8.67
N GLY A 361 -36.41 20.36 8.98
CA GLY A 361 -37.80 20.78 9.09
C GLY A 361 -38.00 21.79 10.22
N ALA A 362 -38.46 22.99 9.86
CA ALA A 362 -39.27 23.82 10.72
C ALA A 362 -40.62 24.01 10.02
N ALA A 363 -41.69 23.60 10.69
CA ALA A 363 -43.05 23.70 10.19
C ALA A 363 -43.42 25.18 9.97
N HIS A 364 -43.76 25.55 8.73
CA HIS A 364 -44.78 26.57 8.47
C HIS A 364 -45.36 26.39 7.06
N GLY A 365 -46.69 26.45 7.00
CA GLY A 365 -47.47 26.15 5.80
C GLY A 365 -47.25 27.17 4.68
N GLY A 366 -47.25 26.66 3.44
CA GLY A 366 -47.23 27.47 2.24
C GLY A 366 -47.39 26.59 1.00
N ARG A 367 -48.56 26.68 0.36
CA ARG A 367 -48.84 26.04 -0.93
C ARG A 367 -47.91 26.62 -2.00
N GLY A 368 -47.27 25.77 -2.79
CA GLY A 368 -46.51 26.19 -3.96
C GLY A 368 -46.07 24.99 -4.79
N GLY A 369 -46.84 24.66 -5.83
CA GLY A 369 -46.49 23.66 -6.82
C GLY A 369 -45.29 24.10 -7.67
N GLY A 370 -44.47 23.13 -8.09
CA GLY A 370 -43.31 23.36 -8.95
C GLY A 370 -42.98 22.12 -9.76
N ASP A 371 -43.39 22.16 -11.02
CA ASP A 371 -43.28 21.16 -12.07
C ASP A 371 -41.80 20.77 -12.37
N GLY A 372 -41.52 19.47 -12.45
CA GLY A 372 -40.17 18.93 -12.59
C GLY A 372 -39.78 18.69 -14.05
N ARG A 373 -38.89 19.51 -14.61
CA ARG A 373 -38.29 19.26 -15.94
C ARG A 373 -36.84 18.80 -15.87
N ARG A 374 -36.50 17.76 -16.65
CA ARG A 374 -35.15 17.19 -16.87
C ARG A 374 -34.58 17.73 -18.18
N TYR A 375 -33.28 18.01 -18.25
CA TYR A 375 -32.57 18.31 -19.49
C TYR A 375 -31.30 17.46 -19.66
N CYS A 376 -31.03 17.07 -20.91
CA CYS A 376 -29.85 16.36 -21.42
C CYS A 376 -28.89 17.34 -22.10
N GLY A 377 -27.56 17.11 -22.00
CA GLY A 377 -26.52 17.84 -22.74
C GLY A 377 -25.40 16.93 -23.26
N ARG A 378 -24.79 17.31 -24.40
CA ARG A 378 -23.90 16.51 -25.28
C ARG A 378 -22.41 16.88 -25.10
N ARG A 379 -21.51 16.00 -25.54
CA ARG A 379 -20.03 16.14 -25.54
C ARG A 379 -19.54 17.46 -26.16
N GLY A 380 -18.55 18.06 -25.50
CA GLY A 380 -17.53 18.94 -26.08
C GLY A 380 -17.78 20.43 -25.91
N SER A 381 -17.13 21.05 -24.92
CA SER A 381 -16.57 22.43 -24.90
C SER A 381 -16.32 22.87 -23.45
N LEU A 382 -15.25 23.64 -23.25
CA LEU A 382 -15.08 24.51 -22.07
C LEU A 382 -16.33 25.38 -21.93
N LEU A 383 -16.98 25.36 -20.78
CA LEU A 383 -18.09 26.27 -20.50
C LEU A 383 -18.06 26.73 -19.05
N SER A 384 -17.73 28.01 -18.91
CA SER A 384 -18.13 28.85 -17.78
C SER A 384 -19.66 28.88 -17.75
N GLY A 385 -20.26 28.42 -16.64
CA GLY A 385 -21.71 28.32 -16.48
C GLY A 385 -22.15 29.11 -15.26
N ASP A 386 -22.91 30.18 -15.48
CA ASP A 386 -23.42 31.04 -14.43
C ASP A 386 -24.76 30.50 -13.88
N LEU A 387 -24.78 29.98 -12.65
CA LEU A 387 -25.96 29.44 -11.96
C LEU A 387 -25.98 29.80 -10.47
N ARG A 388 -27.05 30.52 -10.08
CA ARG A 388 -27.31 31.05 -8.73
C ARG A 388 -27.82 29.95 -7.79
N ALA A 389 -26.97 29.43 -6.92
CA ALA A 389 -27.40 28.72 -5.71
C ALA A 389 -26.57 29.23 -4.53
N GLY A 390 -27.20 30.00 -3.64
CA GLY A 390 -26.55 30.49 -2.42
C GLY A 390 -26.67 29.47 -1.28
N VAL A 391 -25.55 29.15 -0.65
CA VAL A 391 -25.45 28.28 0.54
C VAL A 391 -25.58 29.16 1.78
N ARG A 392 -26.62 28.95 2.59
CA ARG A 392 -26.81 29.66 3.86
C ARG A 392 -26.23 28.86 5.03
N ARG A 393 -26.07 29.54 6.17
CA ARG A 393 -25.65 28.94 7.46
C ARG A 393 -26.52 27.69 7.76
N ASP A 394 -25.87 26.59 8.13
CA ASP A 394 -26.45 25.26 8.43
C ASP A 394 -27.01 24.42 7.25
N ASP A 395 -26.74 24.81 5.99
CA ASP A 395 -27.17 24.02 4.82
C ASP A 395 -26.40 22.69 4.67
N ARG A 396 -27.13 21.56 4.59
CA ARG A 396 -26.58 20.27 4.14
C ARG A 396 -26.85 20.08 2.65
N VAL A 397 -25.78 19.87 1.88
CA VAL A 397 -25.86 19.77 0.42
C VAL A 397 -25.25 18.42 -0.01
N GLY A 398 -26.05 17.56 -0.64
CA GLY A 398 -25.61 16.25 -1.10
C GLY A 398 -26.20 15.87 -2.45
N LEU A 399 -25.31 15.58 -3.40
CA LEU A 399 -25.38 14.63 -4.54
C LEU A 399 -24.47 15.13 -5.65
N PHE A 400 -23.56 14.28 -6.11
CA PHE A 400 -22.88 14.39 -7.40
C PHE A 400 -23.10 13.08 -8.16
N ARG A 401 -23.50 13.18 -9.42
CA ARG A 401 -23.68 12.06 -10.34
C ARG A 401 -23.05 12.50 -11.68
N CYS A 402 -22.46 11.56 -12.40
CA CYS A 402 -21.86 11.84 -13.70
C CYS A 402 -22.50 10.87 -14.69
N GLY A 403 -23.21 11.42 -15.67
CA GLY A 403 -24.03 10.67 -16.62
C GLY A 403 -23.24 10.20 -17.84
N GLY A 404 -23.07 8.89 -17.98
CA GLY A 404 -22.70 8.24 -19.25
C GLY A 404 -23.63 7.05 -19.53
N CYS A 405 -24.29 7.06 -20.70
CA CYS A 405 -25.28 6.04 -21.10
C CYS A 405 -24.76 4.60 -20.98
N CYS A 406 -25.65 3.73 -20.47
CA CYS A 406 -25.49 2.30 -20.28
C CYS A 406 -24.91 1.58 -21.53
N GLY A 407 -23.75 0.95 -21.39
CA GLY A 407 -23.07 0.17 -22.44
C GLY A 407 -23.69 -1.20 -22.77
N ARG A 408 -24.99 -1.42 -22.50
CA ARG A 408 -25.64 -2.74 -22.62
C ARG A 408 -26.53 -2.88 -23.87
N CYS A 409 -26.11 -2.29 -24.99
CA CYS A 409 -26.69 -2.50 -26.33
C CYS A 409 -25.61 -2.81 -27.38
N ARG A 410 -24.59 -3.60 -27.04
CA ARG A 410 -23.66 -4.18 -28.02
C ARG A 410 -23.81 -5.70 -27.98
N GLY A 411 -24.78 -6.21 -28.73
CA GLY A 411 -25.03 -7.64 -28.88
C GLY A 411 -26.37 -7.87 -29.55
N ASN A 412 -26.33 -8.18 -30.84
CA ASN A 412 -27.42 -8.52 -31.76
C ASN A 412 -28.22 -7.37 -32.40
N GLY A 413 -27.98 -7.19 -33.70
CA GLY A 413 -28.97 -6.77 -34.68
C GLY A 413 -29.45 -5.33 -34.59
N VAL A 414 -28.81 -4.46 -35.37
CA VAL A 414 -29.43 -3.24 -35.87
C VAL A 414 -30.70 -3.67 -36.62
N ASP A 415 -31.89 -3.43 -36.04
CA ASP A 415 -33.18 -3.16 -36.73
C ASP A 415 -34.47 -3.36 -35.90
N ARG A 416 -34.42 -3.77 -34.62
CA ARG A 416 -35.65 -3.97 -33.80
C ARG A 416 -35.89 -3.00 -32.65
N CYS A 417 -35.62 -1.70 -32.84
CA CYS A 417 -35.98 -0.67 -31.83
C CYS A 417 -36.71 0.55 -32.41
N ARG A 418 -37.56 0.37 -33.44
CA ARG A 418 -38.43 1.45 -33.93
C ARG A 418 -39.79 1.59 -33.21
N HIS A 419 -40.15 0.71 -32.27
CA HIS A 419 -41.50 0.74 -31.68
C HIS A 419 -41.66 0.54 -30.17
N LEU A 420 -40.61 0.71 -29.35
CA LEU A 420 -40.76 0.64 -27.89
C LEU A 420 -40.57 2.00 -27.20
N ASP A 421 -41.69 2.49 -26.71
CA ASP A 421 -41.91 3.71 -25.93
C ASP A 421 -40.94 3.81 -24.72
N ARG A 422 -40.15 4.88 -24.69
CA ARG A 422 -39.02 5.12 -23.76
C ARG A 422 -39.42 5.15 -22.29
N GLY A 423 -40.71 5.31 -21.98
CA GLY A 423 -41.25 5.36 -20.61
C GLY A 423 -41.23 4.02 -19.86
N ARG A 424 -41.27 2.87 -20.56
CA ARG A 424 -41.35 1.55 -19.90
C ARG A 424 -40.02 0.98 -19.46
N CYS A 425 -38.92 1.29 -20.16
CA CYS A 425 -37.58 0.83 -19.80
C CYS A 425 -37.12 1.45 -18.46
N HIS A 426 -37.52 2.71 -18.21
CA HIS A 426 -37.13 3.46 -17.01
C HIS A 426 -37.80 2.94 -15.72
N ARG A 427 -39.00 2.35 -15.80
CA ARG A 427 -39.73 1.81 -14.64
C ARG A 427 -39.22 0.43 -14.19
N ARG A 428 -38.66 -0.39 -15.08
CA ARG A 428 -38.08 -1.69 -14.71
C ARG A 428 -36.75 -1.56 -13.98
N CYS A 429 -35.87 -0.64 -14.40
CA CYS A 429 -34.59 -0.41 -13.70
C CYS A 429 -34.77 0.24 -12.31
N ALA A 430 -35.76 1.13 -12.15
CA ALA A 430 -36.03 1.76 -10.85
C ALA A 430 -36.56 0.79 -9.78
N ARG A 431 -37.25 -0.30 -10.18
CA ARG A 431 -37.76 -1.31 -9.24
C ARG A 431 -36.71 -2.31 -8.75
N LEU A 432 -35.59 -2.47 -9.46
CA LEU A 432 -34.58 -3.50 -9.13
C LEU A 432 -33.46 -2.99 -8.20
N TYR A 433 -33.25 -1.67 -8.07
CA TYR A 433 -32.13 -1.10 -7.28
C TYR A 433 -32.54 -0.11 -6.19
N CYS A 434 -33.83 0.23 -6.06
CA CYS A 434 -34.35 1.06 -4.97
C CYS A 434 -35.53 0.38 -4.30
N GLN A 435 -35.27 -0.55 -3.37
CA GLN A 435 -36.23 -0.84 -2.30
C GLN A 435 -35.75 -0.21 -1.00
N PRO A 436 -36.60 0.56 -0.29
CA PRO A 436 -36.28 1.05 1.04
C PRO A 436 -36.34 -0.10 2.05
N ARG A 437 -35.30 -0.26 2.88
CA ARG A 437 -35.36 -1.09 4.10
C ARG A 437 -36.49 -0.56 5.00
N GLY A 438 -37.29 -1.49 5.51
CA GLY A 438 -38.60 -1.25 6.12
C GLY A 438 -38.60 -0.37 7.37
N ARG A 439 -39.73 0.33 7.56
CA ARG A 439 -40.08 1.04 8.79
C ARG A 439 -40.32 0.03 9.92
N HIS A 440 -39.60 0.17 11.03
CA HIS A 440 -40.03 -0.36 12.33
C HIS A 440 -41.31 0.37 12.74
N ARG A 441 -42.39 -0.39 12.99
CA ARG A 441 -43.58 0.09 13.69
C ARG A 441 -43.27 0.09 15.19
N HIS A 442 -43.26 1.26 15.82
CA HIS A 442 -43.57 1.37 17.24
C HIS A 442 -45.10 1.29 17.37
N GLY A 443 -45.58 0.34 18.17
CA GLY A 443 -46.96 0.29 18.60
C GLY A 443 -47.13 1.19 19.82
N ASP A 444 -48.08 2.12 19.73
CA ASP A 444 -48.63 2.81 20.89
C ASP A 444 -49.62 1.87 21.57
N ALA A 445 -49.44 1.69 22.87
CA ALA A 445 -50.42 1.11 23.76
C ALA A 445 -51.40 2.21 24.18
N GLY A 446 -52.68 1.97 23.89
CA GLY A 446 -53.85 2.69 24.36
C GLY A 446 -55.03 1.73 24.29
#